data_AF-A0A8S0QSV2-F1
#
_entry.id   AF-A0A8S0QSV2-F1
#
_cell.length_a   1.000
_cell.length_b   1.000
_cell.length_c   1.000
_cell.angle_alpha   90.00
_cell.angle_beta   90.00
_cell.angle_gamma   90.00
#
_symmetry.space_group_name_H-M   'P 1'
#
loop_
_entity.id
_entity.type
_entity.pdbx_description
1 polymer ?
#
loop_
_entity_poly.entity_id
_entity_poly.type
_entity_poly.pdbx_seq_one_letter_code
_entity_poly.pdbx_strand_id
1 'polypeptide(L)'
;MVAATGGDPEESIEKMSMLLKKIKDFVQTENPNIDSPLMENSIPSSSNGIVSSEGIQKTPVIPDNFRCPISLELMKDPVIVSTGQTYERSCIEKWLKAGHDTCPKTRQALTSTVLTPNYVLRSLIALWCEANGIEPPKRPGSQPSKTTSGFSLAERTKIEALLHKLTAGNLEDQRSAAGEIRLLAKRNADNRVAIAEAGAIPLLVQLLTTPDSRTQEHAVTALLNLSICEDNKGSIVSSGAVPGIVHVLKKGSMEARENAAATLFSLSVIDQNKVSIGASGAIPPLVTLLSEGTQRGKKDAATALFNLCIYQGNKGKTIRAGVVPTLMRLLTEPQGGMVDEALAILAILASHPEGKAAIGAAEAVPVLVDVIQNGSPRNKENAAAVLVHLCAGDQHYLVECQELGVMGPLLDLAANGTERGKRKAAQLLERMNRFVETQKQAQEQAYTRVQTETETQDQTSQPPLSDAVNI
;
A
#
# COMPACT_ATOMS: atom_id res chain seq x y z
N MET A 1 9.08 34.70 19.01
CA MET A 1 7.78 35.35 18.75
C MET A 1 7.84 36.03 17.39
N VAL A 2 7.29 35.38 16.35
CA VAL A 2 6.70 36.02 15.15
C VAL A 2 5.58 35.08 14.70
N ALA A 3 4.45 35.69 14.32
CA ALA A 3 3.10 35.19 14.41
C ALA A 3 2.71 34.09 13.41
N ALA A 4 1.78 33.24 13.86
CA ALA A 4 0.96 32.38 13.01
C ALA A 4 0.05 33.26 12.13
N THR A 5 0.21 33.18 10.81
CA THR A 5 -0.82 33.64 9.88
C THR A 5 -1.87 32.54 9.78
N GLY A 6 -2.93 32.68 10.58
CA GLY A 6 -4.16 31.92 10.43
C GLY A 6 -4.83 32.32 9.12
N GLY A 7 -4.79 31.42 8.14
CA GLY A 7 -5.75 31.40 7.05
C GLY A 7 -6.83 30.40 7.41
N ASP A 8 -8.09 30.81 7.35
CA ASP A 8 -9.23 29.93 7.61
C ASP A 8 -9.26 28.79 6.57
N PRO A 9 -9.23 27.51 7.00
CA PRO A 9 -9.33 26.37 6.10
C PRO A 9 -10.60 26.40 5.24
N GLU A 10 -11.71 26.96 5.74
CA GLU A 10 -12.96 27.10 4.99
C GLU A 10 -12.82 28.08 3.83
N GLU A 11 -12.12 29.22 4.03
CA GLU A 11 -11.89 30.21 2.97
C GLU A 11 -10.99 29.64 1.85
N SER A 12 -10.06 28.75 2.20
CA SER A 12 -9.19 28.06 1.24
C SER A 12 -9.96 27.01 0.42
N ILE A 13 -10.90 26.31 1.06
CA ILE A 13 -11.79 25.34 0.39
C ILE A 13 -12.78 26.06 -0.52
N GLU A 14 -13.33 27.20 -0.09
CA GLU A 14 -14.29 27.98 -0.86
C GLU A 14 -13.63 28.64 -2.08
N LYS A 15 -12.40 29.18 -1.94
CA LYS A 15 -11.59 29.65 -3.07
C LYS A 15 -11.29 28.52 -4.06
N MET A 16 -10.97 27.32 -3.57
CA MET A 16 -10.73 26.15 -4.42
C MET A 16 -12.00 25.70 -5.16
N SER A 17 -13.15 25.72 -4.49
CA SER A 17 -14.46 25.43 -5.08
C SER A 17 -14.84 26.44 -6.16
N MET A 18 -14.61 27.74 -5.91
CA MET A 18 -14.82 28.80 -6.91
C MET A 18 -13.89 28.68 -8.11
N LEU A 19 -12.64 28.30 -7.91
CA LEU A 19 -11.69 28.02 -8.99
C LEU A 19 -12.13 26.82 -9.83
N LEU A 20 -12.57 25.73 -9.20
CA LEU A 20 -13.08 24.55 -9.91
C LEU A 20 -14.36 24.86 -10.69
N LYS A 21 -15.24 25.72 -10.15
CA LYS A 21 -16.43 26.18 -10.85
C LYS A 21 -16.08 27.06 -12.05
N LYS A 22 -15.14 28.00 -11.91
CA LYS A 22 -14.64 28.82 -13.04
C LYS A 22 -13.96 27.98 -14.12
N ILE A 23 -13.23 26.93 -13.75
CA ILE A 23 -12.62 25.99 -14.71
C ILE A 23 -13.69 25.18 -15.42
N LYS A 24 -14.72 24.71 -14.70
CA LYS A 24 -15.88 24.02 -15.29
C LYS A 24 -16.61 24.91 -16.28
N ASP A 25 -16.83 26.18 -15.94
CA ASP A 25 -17.51 27.15 -16.79
C ASP A 25 -16.66 27.50 -18.03
N PHE A 26 -15.34 27.69 -17.87
CA PHE A 26 -14.41 27.96 -18.98
C PHE A 26 -14.38 26.82 -20.01
N VAL A 27 -14.38 25.57 -19.55
CA VAL A 27 -14.39 24.37 -20.42
C VAL A 27 -15.72 24.21 -21.16
N GLN A 28 -16.80 24.83 -20.70
CA GLN A 28 -18.12 24.74 -21.33
C GLN A 28 -18.41 25.86 -22.35
N THR A 29 -17.65 26.96 -22.33
CA THR A 29 -17.95 28.17 -23.14
C THR A 29 -17.11 28.38 -24.40
N GLU A 30 -16.01 27.66 -24.61
CA GLU A 30 -15.23 27.79 -25.85
C GLU A 30 -15.77 26.88 -26.96
N ASN A 31 -16.74 27.40 -27.71
CA ASN A 31 -17.07 26.93 -29.05
C ASN A 31 -16.98 28.13 -30.02
N PRO A 32 -15.80 28.44 -30.60
CA PRO A 32 -15.72 29.40 -31.68
C PRO A 32 -15.69 28.68 -33.03
N ASN A 33 -16.76 28.87 -33.81
CA ASN A 33 -16.73 28.74 -35.26
C ASN A 33 -15.59 29.61 -35.83
N ILE A 34 -14.68 29.01 -36.59
CA ILE A 34 -13.79 29.73 -37.51
C ILE A 34 -13.79 28.96 -38.84
N ASP A 35 -14.29 29.63 -39.87
CA ASP A 35 -14.32 29.21 -41.27
C ASP A 35 -12.94 29.25 -41.95
N SER A 36 -12.81 28.37 -42.96
CA SER A 36 -12.06 28.54 -44.23
C SER A 36 -10.58 28.10 -44.31
N PRO A 37 -10.05 27.83 -45.52
CA PRO A 37 -10.49 26.87 -46.55
C PRO A 37 -9.33 25.93 -46.98
N LEU A 38 -9.57 24.90 -47.81
CA LEU A 38 -8.74 24.52 -48.98
C LEU A 38 -9.18 23.21 -49.67
N MET A 39 -9.43 23.37 -50.98
CA MET A 39 -9.34 22.43 -52.11
C MET A 39 -10.31 21.24 -52.24
N GLU A 40 -11.36 21.50 -53.02
CA GLU A 40 -12.10 20.53 -53.82
C GLU A 40 -11.23 19.89 -54.91
N ASN A 41 -11.48 18.60 -55.18
CA ASN A 41 -11.40 18.03 -56.52
C ASN A 41 -12.45 16.93 -56.68
N SER A 42 -13.52 17.33 -57.38
CA SER A 42 -14.45 16.62 -58.26
C SER A 42 -14.30 15.11 -58.53
N ILE A 43 -15.43 14.39 -58.51
CA ILE A 43 -16.10 13.76 -59.68
C ILE A 43 -17.40 13.03 -59.20
N PRO A 44 -18.46 12.93 -60.03
CA PRO A 44 -19.86 12.92 -59.61
C PRO A 44 -20.56 11.56 -59.78
N SER A 45 -21.80 11.41 -59.28
CA SER A 45 -22.94 10.79 -59.99
C SER A 45 -24.22 10.72 -59.13
N SER A 46 -25.29 11.28 -59.71
CA SER A 46 -26.75 10.99 -59.58
C SER A 46 -27.20 9.93 -58.55
N SER A 47 -28.25 10.16 -57.76
CA SER A 47 -29.63 10.31 -58.25
C SER A 47 -30.64 10.64 -57.12
N ASN A 48 -31.69 11.34 -57.54
CA ASN A 48 -32.87 11.87 -56.86
C ASN A 48 -33.45 11.09 -55.66
N GLY A 49 -33.56 11.80 -54.53
CA GLY A 49 -34.83 12.26 -53.94
C GLY A 49 -35.84 11.23 -53.40
N ILE A 50 -36.02 11.23 -52.08
CA ILE A 50 -37.31 11.32 -51.37
C ILE A 50 -37.03 11.93 -49.99
N VAL A 51 -37.77 12.98 -49.64
CA VAL A 51 -37.74 13.67 -48.35
C VAL A 51 -38.62 12.91 -47.37
N SER A 52 -38.04 12.50 -46.25
CA SER A 52 -38.76 12.15 -45.01
C SER A 52 -37.98 12.77 -43.85
N SER A 53 -38.66 13.58 -43.04
CA SER A 53 -38.07 14.26 -41.89
C SER A 53 -37.66 13.25 -40.81
N GLU A 54 -36.36 13.01 -40.65
CA GLU A 54 -35.79 12.33 -39.49
C GLU A 54 -34.81 13.29 -38.80
N GLY A 55 -35.00 13.48 -37.50
CA GLY A 55 -34.14 14.32 -36.67
C GLY A 55 -32.70 13.82 -36.77
N ILE A 56 -31.82 14.67 -37.29
CA ILE A 56 -30.38 14.43 -37.34
C ILE A 56 -29.89 14.26 -35.90
N GLN A 57 -29.64 13.01 -35.47
CA GLN A 57 -28.83 12.75 -34.29
C GLN A 57 -27.42 13.30 -34.59
N LYS A 58 -27.12 14.49 -34.07
CA LYS A 58 -25.74 15.00 -34.06
C LYS A 58 -24.91 14.03 -33.23
N THR A 59 -24.00 13.31 -33.87
CA THR A 59 -22.94 12.59 -33.17
C THR A 59 -22.13 13.60 -32.34
N PRO A 60 -21.95 13.40 -31.03
CA PRO A 60 -21.23 14.36 -30.21
C PRO A 60 -19.76 14.44 -30.63
N VAL A 61 -19.29 15.64 -30.96
CA VAL A 61 -17.87 15.88 -31.29
C VAL A 61 -17.07 15.82 -30.00
N ILE A 62 -16.11 14.89 -29.91
CA ILE A 62 -15.23 14.76 -28.73
C ILE A 62 -14.31 15.99 -28.63
N PRO A 63 -14.31 16.71 -27.49
CA PRO A 63 -13.40 17.82 -27.21
C PRO A 63 -11.91 17.42 -27.26
N ASP A 64 -11.06 18.30 -27.78
CA ASP A 64 -9.63 18.03 -27.98
C ASP A 64 -8.85 17.73 -26.70
N ASN A 65 -9.27 18.31 -25.58
CA ASN A 65 -8.70 18.05 -24.25
C ASN A 65 -9.04 16.63 -23.72
N PHE A 66 -10.02 15.94 -24.32
CA PHE A 66 -10.38 14.56 -23.98
C PHE A 66 -9.79 13.54 -24.96
N ARG A 67 -9.16 13.99 -26.04
CA ARG A 67 -8.51 13.13 -27.04
C ARG A 67 -7.07 12.82 -26.65
N CYS A 68 -6.64 11.59 -26.89
CA CYS A 68 -5.24 11.25 -26.78
C CYS A 68 -4.47 11.88 -27.94
N PRO A 69 -3.37 12.62 -27.72
CA PRO A 69 -2.60 13.20 -28.82
C PRO A 69 -1.90 12.19 -29.73
N ILE A 70 -1.84 10.90 -29.36
CA ILE A 70 -1.24 9.83 -30.17
C ILE A 70 -2.29 9.15 -31.05
N SER A 71 -3.41 8.69 -30.45
CA SER A 71 -4.46 7.98 -31.19
C SER A 71 -5.54 8.88 -31.76
N LEU A 72 -5.65 10.13 -31.28
CA LEU A 72 -6.72 11.09 -31.59
C LEU A 72 -8.13 10.63 -31.15
N GLU A 73 -8.20 9.53 -30.41
CA GLU A 73 -9.42 8.96 -29.83
C GLU A 73 -9.65 9.43 -28.39
N LEU A 74 -10.88 9.28 -27.90
CA LEU A 74 -11.24 9.56 -26.51
C LEU A 74 -10.37 8.75 -25.53
N MET A 75 -9.74 9.41 -24.56
CA MET A 75 -8.92 8.75 -23.55
C MET A 75 -9.78 7.92 -22.58
N LYS A 76 -9.38 6.66 -22.38
CA LYS A 76 -10.03 5.71 -21.46
C LYS A 76 -9.29 5.63 -20.13
N ASP A 77 -7.96 5.60 -20.18
CA ASP A 77 -7.08 5.64 -19.02
C ASP A 77 -6.06 6.78 -19.19
N PRO A 78 -6.46 8.04 -18.93
CA PRO A 78 -5.58 9.18 -19.10
C PRO A 78 -4.44 9.17 -18.07
N VAL A 79 -3.20 9.25 -18.56
CA VAL A 79 -1.96 9.28 -17.76
C VAL A 79 -1.09 10.46 -18.15
N ILE A 80 -0.42 11.04 -17.17
CA ILE A 80 0.46 12.19 -17.29
C ILE A 80 1.91 11.69 -17.37
N VAL A 81 2.65 12.20 -18.34
CA VAL A 81 4.11 12.03 -18.45
C VAL A 81 4.85 13.16 -17.74
N SER A 82 6.16 13.03 -17.53
CA SER A 82 7.00 14.02 -16.82
C SER A 82 6.94 15.45 -17.40
N THR A 83 6.58 15.63 -18.67
CA THR A 83 6.37 16.96 -19.30
C THR A 83 4.99 17.57 -19.02
N GLY A 84 4.14 16.91 -18.23
CA GLY A 84 2.80 17.37 -17.87
C GLY A 84 1.72 17.09 -18.92
N GLN A 85 2.07 16.52 -20.07
CA GLN A 85 1.08 16.14 -21.09
C GLN A 85 0.35 14.85 -20.72
N THR A 86 -0.94 14.77 -21.10
CA THR A 86 -1.79 13.61 -20.82
C THR A 86 -2.02 12.78 -22.08
N TYR A 87 -1.95 11.46 -21.94
CA TYR A 87 -2.12 10.48 -23.01
C TYR A 87 -2.99 9.32 -22.55
N GLU A 88 -3.54 8.55 -23.50
CA GLU A 88 -4.04 7.22 -23.21
C GLU A 88 -2.87 6.31 -22.81
N ARG A 89 -2.99 5.63 -21.66
CA ARG A 89 -1.96 4.74 -21.10
C ARG A 89 -1.40 3.79 -22.14
N SER A 90 -2.26 3.07 -22.84
CA SER A 90 -1.83 2.04 -23.79
C SER A 90 -1.03 2.60 -24.97
N CYS A 91 -1.30 3.85 -25.37
CA CYS A 91 -0.59 4.52 -26.45
C CYS A 91 0.80 4.99 -26.01
N ILE A 92 0.90 5.65 -24.85
CA ILE A 92 2.19 6.16 -24.36
C ILE A 92 3.11 5.04 -23.88
N GLU A 93 2.57 3.96 -23.31
CA GLU A 93 3.37 2.78 -22.96
C GLU A 93 3.97 2.10 -24.19
N LYS A 94 3.22 2.01 -25.30
CA LYS A 94 3.76 1.51 -26.59
C LYS A 94 4.87 2.40 -27.13
N TRP A 95 4.70 3.72 -27.04
CA TRP A 95 5.70 4.70 -27.45
C TRP A 95 7.02 4.53 -26.66
N LEU A 96 6.93 4.42 -25.33
CA LEU A 96 8.10 4.19 -24.47
C LEU A 96 8.75 2.82 -24.72
N LYS A 97 7.95 1.77 -24.94
CA LYS A 97 8.45 0.42 -25.27
C LYS A 97 9.15 0.35 -26.62
N ALA A 98 8.81 1.22 -27.57
CA ALA A 98 9.51 1.33 -28.85
C ALA A 98 10.90 2.01 -28.71
N GLY A 99 11.31 2.38 -27.49
CA GLY A 99 12.62 2.96 -27.21
C GLY A 99 12.67 4.48 -27.31
N HIS A 100 11.52 5.15 -27.47
CA HIS A 100 11.46 6.60 -27.47
C HIS A 100 11.47 7.16 -26.05
N ASP A 101 12.30 8.16 -25.80
CA ASP A 101 12.47 8.86 -24.52
C ASP A 101 11.93 10.30 -24.56
N THR A 102 11.17 10.66 -25.59
CA THR A 102 10.62 12.01 -25.78
C THR A 102 9.09 12.02 -25.68
N CYS A 103 8.55 13.17 -25.29
CA CYS A 103 7.11 13.45 -25.28
C CYS A 103 6.58 13.54 -26.72
N PRO A 104 5.59 12.71 -27.14
CA PRO A 104 5.09 12.70 -28.52
C PRO A 104 4.55 14.05 -29.02
N LYS A 105 3.98 14.87 -28.13
CA LYS A 105 3.33 16.14 -28.50
C LYS A 105 4.31 17.32 -28.48
N THR A 106 5.17 17.40 -27.46
CA THR A 106 6.07 18.55 -27.26
C THR A 106 7.50 18.29 -27.74
N ARG A 107 7.84 17.04 -28.09
CA ARG A 107 9.18 16.58 -28.47
C ARG A 107 10.28 16.81 -27.42
N GLN A 108 9.90 17.17 -26.19
CA GLN A 108 10.81 17.35 -25.07
C GLN A 108 11.23 15.99 -24.50
N ALA A 109 12.48 15.85 -24.06
CA ALA A 109 12.96 14.66 -23.38
C ALA A 109 12.21 14.43 -22.05
N LEU A 110 11.84 13.17 -21.80
CA LEU A 110 11.15 12.76 -20.57
C LEU A 110 12.19 12.54 -19.47
N THR A 111 12.08 13.28 -18.37
CA THR A 111 12.96 13.11 -17.19
C THR A 111 12.65 11.84 -16.39
N SER A 112 11.48 11.25 -16.63
CA SER A 112 11.04 9.99 -16.05
C SER A 112 10.05 9.28 -16.98
N THR A 113 10.15 7.96 -17.03
CA THR A 113 9.21 7.04 -17.72
C THR A 113 8.05 6.61 -16.84
N VAL A 114 7.99 7.08 -15.59
CA VAL A 114 6.87 6.80 -14.67
C VAL A 114 5.63 7.56 -15.14
N LEU A 115 4.51 6.85 -15.28
CA LEU A 115 3.23 7.40 -15.73
C LEU A 115 2.31 7.66 -14.53
N THR A 116 1.92 8.91 -14.31
CA THR A 116 1.01 9.29 -13.22
C THR A 116 -0.43 9.28 -13.71
N PRO A 117 -1.36 8.51 -13.11
CA PRO A 117 -2.76 8.52 -13.55
C PRO A 117 -3.43 9.90 -13.36
N ASN A 118 -4.17 10.37 -14.37
CA ASN A 118 -4.92 11.63 -14.30
C ASN A 118 -6.38 11.36 -13.91
N TYR A 119 -6.64 11.19 -12.61
CA TYR A 119 -7.98 10.86 -12.12
C TYR A 119 -9.01 11.95 -12.40
N VAL A 120 -8.59 13.22 -12.37
CA VAL A 120 -9.46 14.38 -12.62
C VAL A 120 -9.96 14.37 -14.06
N LEU A 121 -9.05 14.23 -15.04
CA LEU A 121 -9.45 14.20 -16.45
C LEU A 121 -10.34 13.01 -16.78
N ARG A 122 -10.08 11.85 -16.17
CA ARG A 122 -10.95 10.67 -16.33
C ARG A 122 -12.37 10.93 -15.79
N SER A 123 -12.51 11.57 -14.64
CA SER A 123 -13.81 11.95 -14.09
C SER A 123 -14.53 12.96 -14.99
N LEU A 124 -13.80 13.93 -15.56
CA LEU A 124 -14.38 14.90 -16.52
C LEU A 124 -14.83 14.24 -17.82
N ILE A 125 -14.06 13.28 -18.34
CA ILE A 125 -14.43 12.49 -19.52
C ILE A 125 -15.69 11.67 -19.23
N ALA A 126 -15.78 11.03 -18.06
CA ALA A 126 -16.96 10.27 -17.67
C ALA A 126 -18.23 11.15 -17.59
N LEU A 127 -18.12 12.34 -16.99
CA LEU A 127 -19.21 13.32 -16.94
C LEU A 127 -19.61 13.83 -18.32
N TRP A 128 -18.64 14.07 -19.21
CA TRP A 128 -18.92 14.47 -20.59
C TRP A 128 -19.61 13.35 -21.37
N CYS A 129 -19.17 12.11 -21.20
CA CYS A 129 -19.80 10.93 -21.80
C CYS A 129 -21.27 10.82 -21.37
N GLU A 130 -21.55 10.89 -20.07
CA GLU A 130 -22.90 10.84 -19.50
C GLU A 130 -23.80 11.96 -20.05
N ALA A 131 -23.29 13.20 -20.08
CA ALA A 131 -24.03 14.36 -20.59
C ALA A 131 -24.34 14.29 -22.10
N ASN A 132 -23.58 13.49 -22.87
CA ASN A 132 -23.74 13.33 -24.31
C ASN A 132 -24.33 11.96 -24.70
N GLY A 133 -24.80 11.17 -23.73
CA GLY A 133 -25.37 9.83 -23.98
C GLY A 133 -24.36 8.81 -24.52
N ILE A 134 -23.06 9.03 -24.29
CA ILE A 134 -21.98 8.11 -24.66
C ILE A 134 -21.63 7.25 -23.45
N GLU A 135 -21.47 5.94 -23.64
CA GLU A 135 -21.03 5.06 -22.54
C GLU A 135 -19.60 5.43 -22.09
N PRO A 136 -19.36 5.69 -20.79
CA PRO A 136 -18.06 6.11 -20.32
C PRO A 136 -17.01 5.00 -20.52
N PRO A 137 -15.80 5.34 -20.98
CA PRO A 137 -14.78 4.35 -21.28
C PRO A 137 -14.32 3.59 -20.02
N LYS A 138 -14.45 2.26 -20.06
CA LYS A 138 -14.01 1.34 -19.00
C LYS A 138 -12.52 0.99 -19.14
N ARG A 139 -11.82 0.81 -18.02
CA ARG A 139 -10.37 0.58 -17.97
C ARG A 139 -9.98 -0.71 -18.73
N PRO A 140 -8.92 -0.73 -19.55
CA PRO A 140 -8.37 -1.98 -20.09
C PRO A 140 -7.68 -2.73 -18.93
N GLY A 141 -8.43 -3.63 -18.31
CA GLY A 141 -8.13 -4.31 -17.05
C GLY A 141 -9.41 -4.68 -16.30
N SER A 142 -10.47 -3.88 -16.51
CA SER A 142 -11.86 -4.26 -16.26
C SER A 142 -12.48 -4.70 -17.58
N GLN A 143 -12.12 -5.89 -18.06
CA GLN A 143 -13.04 -6.60 -18.94
C GLN A 143 -14.12 -7.22 -18.04
N PRO A 144 -15.41 -6.83 -18.16
CA PRO A 144 -16.42 -7.86 -18.02
C PRO A 144 -16.14 -8.82 -19.16
N SER A 145 -15.86 -10.07 -18.84
CA SER A 145 -15.80 -11.10 -19.85
C SER A 145 -17.05 -10.96 -20.73
N LYS A 146 -16.85 -10.74 -22.03
CA LYS A 146 -17.89 -11.06 -23.03
C LYS A 146 -18.02 -12.58 -23.07
N THR A 147 -18.59 -13.09 -21.99
CA THR A 147 -19.18 -14.40 -21.79
C THR A 147 -20.24 -14.19 -20.73
N THR A 148 -21.38 -13.64 -21.14
CA THR A 148 -22.66 -13.95 -20.50
C THR A 148 -22.96 -15.43 -20.75
N SER A 149 -22.16 -16.34 -20.20
CA SER A 149 -22.29 -17.78 -20.45
C SER A 149 -21.96 -18.65 -19.24
N GLY A 150 -21.99 -18.11 -18.03
CA GLY A 150 -21.81 -18.88 -16.79
C GLY A 150 -22.87 -18.64 -15.72
N PHE A 151 -23.42 -17.42 -15.62
CA PHE A 151 -24.36 -17.06 -14.57
C PHE A 151 -25.81 -17.27 -15.02
N SER A 152 -26.45 -18.32 -14.50
CA SER A 152 -27.81 -18.70 -14.90
C SER A 152 -28.85 -17.69 -14.40
N LEU A 153 -29.97 -17.55 -15.12
CA LEU A 153 -31.12 -16.78 -14.66
C LEU A 153 -31.59 -17.27 -13.28
N ALA A 154 -31.54 -18.58 -13.05
CA ALA A 154 -31.87 -19.20 -11.76
C ALA A 154 -30.97 -18.69 -10.62
N GLU A 155 -29.68 -18.47 -10.87
CA GLU A 155 -28.78 -17.91 -9.86
C GLU A 155 -29.05 -16.42 -9.61
N ARG A 156 -29.45 -15.63 -10.62
CA ARG A 156 -29.89 -14.23 -10.44
C ARG A 156 -31.12 -14.16 -9.55
N THR A 157 -32.16 -14.91 -9.89
CA THR A 157 -33.40 -14.98 -9.10
C THR A 157 -33.13 -15.48 -7.69
N LYS A 158 -32.20 -16.43 -7.53
CA LYS A 158 -31.78 -16.89 -6.20
C LYS A 158 -31.14 -15.76 -5.38
N ILE A 159 -30.22 -14.98 -5.96
CA ILE A 159 -29.61 -13.85 -5.25
C ILE A 159 -30.67 -12.81 -4.87
N GLU A 160 -31.57 -12.45 -5.77
CA GLU A 160 -32.66 -11.50 -5.51
C GLU A 160 -33.55 -11.95 -4.35
N ALA A 161 -33.93 -13.23 -4.31
CA ALA A 161 -34.70 -13.80 -3.21
C ALA A 161 -33.93 -13.73 -1.87
N LEU A 162 -32.61 -13.95 -1.88
CA LEU A 162 -31.77 -13.83 -0.68
C LEU A 162 -31.66 -12.38 -0.19
N LEU A 163 -31.60 -11.41 -1.10
CA LEU A 163 -31.60 -9.97 -0.76
C LEU A 163 -32.92 -9.54 -0.10
N HIS A 164 -34.05 -10.06 -0.60
CA HIS A 164 -35.35 -9.85 0.06
C HIS A 164 -35.36 -10.43 1.48
N LYS A 165 -34.79 -11.62 1.70
CA LYS A 165 -34.66 -12.19 3.04
C LYS A 165 -33.76 -11.38 3.98
N LEU A 166 -32.68 -10.79 3.46
CA LEU A 166 -31.83 -9.89 4.25
C LEU A 166 -32.56 -8.64 4.74
N THR A 167 -33.54 -8.15 3.97
CA THR A 167 -34.32 -6.93 4.29
C THR A 167 -35.62 -7.20 5.05
N ALA A 168 -36.06 -8.46 5.16
CA ALA A 168 -37.33 -8.84 5.78
C ALA A 168 -37.42 -8.64 7.31
N GLY A 169 -36.33 -8.21 7.97
CA GLY A 169 -36.30 -7.89 9.41
C GLY A 169 -36.32 -9.08 10.37
N ASN A 170 -36.57 -10.29 9.86
CA ASN A 170 -36.47 -11.55 10.60
C ASN A 170 -35.00 -11.98 10.75
N LEU A 171 -34.56 -12.20 11.99
CA LEU A 171 -33.18 -12.63 12.29
C LEU A 171 -32.82 -14.00 11.68
N GLU A 172 -33.75 -14.95 11.66
CA GLU A 172 -33.53 -16.27 11.08
C GLU A 172 -33.35 -16.19 9.55
N ASP A 173 -34.18 -15.40 8.88
CA ASP A 173 -34.07 -15.17 7.43
C ASP A 173 -32.79 -14.43 7.09
N GLN A 174 -32.41 -13.41 7.87
CA GLN A 174 -31.15 -12.70 7.70
C GLN A 174 -29.96 -13.63 7.88
N ARG A 175 -29.97 -14.46 8.93
CA ARG A 175 -28.91 -15.44 9.21
C ARG A 175 -28.80 -16.46 8.08
N SER A 176 -29.92 -17.06 7.69
CA SER A 176 -30.00 -18.04 6.61
C SER A 176 -29.52 -17.43 5.29
N ALA A 177 -29.99 -16.23 4.94
CA ALA A 177 -29.62 -15.56 3.71
C ALA A 177 -28.14 -15.17 3.68
N ALA A 178 -27.60 -14.61 4.75
CA ALA A 178 -26.17 -14.32 4.86
C ALA A 178 -25.33 -15.60 4.75
N GLY A 179 -25.78 -16.69 5.36
CA GLY A 179 -25.16 -18.02 5.26
C GLY A 179 -25.15 -18.56 3.82
N GLU A 180 -26.25 -18.43 3.09
CA GLU A 180 -26.34 -18.84 1.69
C GLU A 180 -25.49 -17.96 0.76
N ILE A 181 -25.50 -16.63 0.96
CA ILE A 181 -24.66 -15.70 0.21
C ILE A 181 -23.18 -16.01 0.43
N ARG A 182 -22.77 -16.29 1.67
CA ARG A 182 -21.41 -16.75 2.00
C ARG A 182 -21.02 -17.98 1.18
N LEU A 183 -21.90 -18.98 1.09
CA LEU A 183 -21.65 -20.20 0.34
C LEU A 183 -21.59 -19.94 -1.17
N LEU A 184 -22.50 -19.12 -1.73
CA LEU A 184 -22.50 -18.77 -3.15
C LEU A 184 -21.23 -18.03 -3.55
N ALA A 185 -20.78 -17.05 -2.76
CA ALA A 185 -19.56 -16.28 -3.00
C ALA A 185 -18.28 -17.16 -2.94
N LYS A 186 -18.30 -18.25 -2.17
CA LYS A 186 -17.19 -19.20 -2.08
C LYS A 186 -17.00 -20.03 -3.37
N ARG A 187 -18.08 -20.31 -4.11
CA ARG A 187 -18.08 -21.30 -5.20
C ARG A 187 -17.26 -20.88 -6.41
N ASN A 188 -17.43 -19.65 -6.91
CA ASN A 188 -16.74 -19.19 -8.11
C ASN A 188 -16.64 -17.65 -8.16
N ALA A 189 -15.90 -17.12 -9.14
CA ALA A 189 -15.71 -15.69 -9.33
C ALA A 189 -16.95 -14.97 -9.84
N ASP A 190 -17.70 -15.57 -10.77
CA ASP A 190 -18.89 -14.96 -11.38
C ASP A 190 -19.99 -14.67 -10.33
N ASN A 191 -20.19 -15.58 -9.38
CA ASN A 191 -21.09 -15.38 -8.25
C ASN A 191 -20.68 -14.19 -7.40
N ARG A 192 -19.37 -13.98 -7.18
CA ARG A 192 -18.90 -12.84 -6.38
C ARG A 192 -19.23 -11.51 -7.05
N VAL A 193 -19.10 -11.46 -8.38
CA VAL A 193 -19.47 -10.27 -9.17
C VAL A 193 -20.98 -10.09 -9.12
N ALA A 194 -21.76 -11.12 -9.45
CA ALA A 194 -23.22 -11.03 -9.48
C ALA A 194 -23.84 -10.66 -8.12
N ILE A 195 -23.33 -11.20 -7.01
CA ILE A 195 -23.78 -10.85 -5.65
C ILE A 195 -23.49 -9.37 -5.35
N ALA A 196 -22.33 -8.87 -5.75
CA ALA A 196 -21.96 -7.47 -5.54
C ALA A 196 -22.82 -6.53 -6.40
N GLU A 197 -22.99 -6.84 -7.69
CA GLU A 197 -23.83 -6.08 -8.64
C GLU A 197 -25.31 -6.05 -8.23
N ALA A 198 -25.80 -7.13 -7.62
CA ALA A 198 -27.17 -7.20 -7.10
C ALA A 198 -27.39 -6.36 -5.82
N GLY A 199 -26.34 -5.73 -5.26
CA GLY A 199 -26.46 -4.85 -4.10
C GLY A 199 -26.40 -5.56 -2.75
N ALA A 200 -25.80 -6.76 -2.67
CA ALA A 200 -25.69 -7.47 -1.39
C ALA A 200 -24.74 -6.79 -0.39
N ILE A 201 -23.72 -6.07 -0.87
CA ILE A 201 -22.63 -5.54 -0.02
C ILE A 201 -23.18 -4.62 1.09
N PRO A 202 -23.97 -3.56 0.81
CA PRO A 202 -24.49 -2.70 1.87
C PRO A 202 -25.35 -3.44 2.90
N LEU A 203 -26.12 -4.43 2.48
CA LEU A 203 -26.96 -5.25 3.38
C LEU A 203 -26.11 -6.12 4.30
N LEU A 204 -25.06 -6.76 3.77
CA LEU A 204 -24.10 -7.52 4.58
C LEU A 204 -23.35 -6.62 5.57
N VAL A 205 -23.03 -5.38 5.18
CA VAL A 205 -22.37 -4.41 6.07
C VAL A 205 -23.24 -4.06 7.27
N GLN A 206 -24.55 -3.88 7.09
CA GLN A 206 -25.49 -3.63 8.20
C GLN A 206 -25.47 -4.77 9.23
N LEU A 207 -25.36 -6.01 8.76
CA LEU A 207 -25.33 -7.20 9.63
C LEU A 207 -24.05 -7.34 10.45
N LEU A 208 -22.97 -6.59 10.18
CA LEU A 208 -21.73 -6.66 10.96
C LEU A 208 -21.88 -6.16 12.40
N THR A 209 -22.94 -5.41 12.69
CA THR A 209 -23.20 -4.84 14.02
C THR A 209 -24.39 -5.48 14.74
N THR A 210 -24.94 -6.56 14.17
CA THR A 210 -26.02 -7.33 14.81
C THR A 210 -25.52 -8.02 16.09
N PRO A 211 -26.36 -8.13 17.13
CA PRO A 211 -25.98 -8.86 18.35
C PRO A 211 -25.87 -10.38 18.14
N ASP A 212 -26.47 -10.93 17.08
CA ASP A 212 -26.38 -12.36 16.79
C ASP A 212 -25.02 -12.74 16.21
N SER A 213 -24.21 -13.43 17.01
CA SER A 213 -22.85 -13.82 16.63
C SER A 213 -22.79 -14.67 15.36
N ARG A 214 -23.79 -15.52 15.10
CA ARG A 214 -23.80 -16.38 13.89
C ARG A 214 -24.06 -15.55 12.64
N THR A 215 -25.00 -14.62 12.69
CA THR A 215 -25.30 -13.70 11.59
C THR A 215 -24.09 -12.80 11.30
N GLN A 216 -23.46 -12.26 12.35
CA GLN A 216 -22.23 -11.45 12.22
C GLN A 216 -21.10 -12.25 11.53
N GLU A 217 -20.90 -13.51 11.95
CA GLU A 217 -19.90 -14.41 11.35
C GLU A 217 -20.21 -14.71 9.88
N HIS A 218 -21.46 -15.01 9.54
CA HIS A 218 -21.87 -15.20 8.15
C HIS A 218 -21.64 -13.94 7.31
N ALA A 219 -22.00 -12.77 7.83
CA ALA A 219 -21.83 -11.49 7.15
C ALA A 219 -20.35 -11.18 6.85
N VAL A 220 -19.47 -11.26 7.85
CA VAL A 220 -18.04 -10.99 7.65
C VAL A 220 -17.40 -12.02 6.72
N THR A 221 -17.79 -13.29 6.80
CA THR A 221 -17.25 -14.33 5.92
C THR A 221 -17.76 -14.19 4.48
N ALA A 222 -19.00 -13.73 4.28
CA ALA A 222 -19.50 -13.38 2.96
C ALA A 222 -18.69 -12.23 2.36
N LEU A 223 -18.41 -11.17 3.13
CA LEU A 223 -17.56 -10.05 2.70
C LEU A 223 -16.12 -10.49 2.40
N LEU A 224 -15.54 -11.39 3.21
CA LEU A 224 -14.24 -12.01 2.91
C LEU A 224 -14.26 -12.73 1.56
N ASN A 225 -15.26 -13.58 1.32
CA ASN A 225 -15.35 -14.29 0.05
C ASN A 225 -15.51 -13.30 -1.11
N LEU A 226 -16.35 -12.27 -0.97
CA LEU A 226 -16.53 -11.24 -1.99
C LEU A 226 -15.25 -10.43 -2.26
N SER A 227 -14.43 -10.15 -1.24
CA SER A 227 -13.19 -9.36 -1.38
C SER A 227 -12.07 -10.10 -2.12
N ILE A 228 -12.18 -11.43 -2.30
CA ILE A 228 -11.27 -12.19 -3.16
C ILE A 228 -11.30 -11.65 -4.60
N CYS A 229 -12.45 -11.17 -5.07
CA CYS A 229 -12.57 -10.48 -6.35
C CYS A 229 -12.03 -9.04 -6.25
N GLU A 230 -11.07 -8.68 -7.10
CA GLU A 230 -10.47 -7.33 -7.17
C GLU A 230 -11.51 -6.23 -7.37
N ASP A 231 -12.44 -6.42 -8.31
CA ASP A 231 -13.45 -5.42 -8.67
C ASP A 231 -14.40 -5.10 -7.51
N ASN A 232 -14.62 -6.06 -6.61
CA ASN A 232 -15.49 -5.88 -5.45
C ASN A 232 -14.83 -5.09 -4.32
N LYS A 233 -13.49 -5.06 -4.21
CA LYS A 233 -12.78 -4.47 -3.07
C LYS A 233 -13.11 -2.98 -2.91
N GLY A 234 -13.20 -2.25 -4.03
CA GLY A 234 -13.60 -0.84 -4.04
C GLY A 234 -15.02 -0.64 -3.50
N SER A 235 -15.99 -1.40 -4.01
CA SER A 235 -17.39 -1.35 -3.58
C SER A 235 -17.56 -1.70 -2.09
N ILE A 236 -16.82 -2.69 -1.58
CA ILE A 236 -16.83 -3.06 -0.16
C ILE A 236 -16.39 -1.88 0.72
N VAL A 237 -15.28 -1.24 0.38
CA VAL A 237 -14.77 -0.10 1.17
C VAL A 237 -15.70 1.12 1.06
N SER A 238 -16.17 1.44 -0.15
CA SER A 238 -17.09 2.56 -0.40
C SER A 238 -18.45 2.38 0.27
N SER A 239 -18.87 1.14 0.55
CA SER A 239 -20.10 0.83 1.31
C SER A 239 -19.94 1.01 2.83
N GLY A 240 -18.81 1.53 3.30
CA GLY A 240 -18.58 1.75 4.73
C GLY A 240 -18.33 0.47 5.53
N ALA A 241 -17.84 -0.61 4.89
CA ALA A 241 -17.63 -1.90 5.56
C ALA A 241 -16.56 -1.86 6.66
N VAL A 242 -15.53 -1.00 6.52
CA VAL A 242 -14.33 -1.05 7.37
C VAL A 242 -14.65 -0.87 8.86
N PRO A 243 -15.41 0.14 9.33
CA PRO A 243 -15.80 0.25 10.73
C PRO A 243 -16.54 -0.98 11.27
N GLY A 244 -17.45 -1.56 10.48
CA GLY A 244 -18.17 -2.79 10.84
C GLY A 244 -17.22 -3.98 10.97
N ILE A 245 -16.29 -4.17 10.04
CA ILE A 245 -15.29 -5.24 10.09
C ILE A 245 -14.40 -5.08 11.32
N VAL A 246 -14.00 -3.84 11.65
CA VAL A 246 -13.23 -3.54 12.87
C VAL A 246 -14.04 -3.83 14.14
N HIS A 247 -15.36 -3.59 14.13
CA HIS A 247 -16.24 -3.98 15.23
C HIS A 247 -16.25 -5.50 15.43
N VAL A 248 -16.42 -6.27 14.35
CA VAL A 248 -16.35 -7.75 14.41
C VAL A 248 -14.99 -8.23 14.92
N LEU A 249 -13.89 -7.63 14.44
CA LEU A 249 -12.55 -7.96 14.91
C LEU A 249 -12.34 -7.74 16.42
N LYS A 250 -13.05 -6.76 17.01
CA LYS A 250 -13.00 -6.44 18.44
C LYS A 250 -13.90 -7.31 19.31
N LYS A 251 -15.09 -7.67 18.81
CA LYS A 251 -16.19 -8.19 19.65
C LYS A 251 -16.79 -9.51 19.19
N GLY A 252 -16.47 -9.98 17.98
CA GLY A 252 -17.02 -11.20 17.43
C GLY A 252 -16.47 -12.49 18.06
N SER A 253 -17.05 -13.62 17.67
CA SER A 253 -16.50 -14.96 17.94
C SER A 253 -15.07 -15.06 17.41
N MET A 254 -14.30 -16.04 17.90
CA MET A 254 -12.92 -16.21 17.41
C MET A 254 -12.87 -16.43 15.89
N GLU A 255 -13.75 -17.26 15.35
CA GLU A 255 -13.88 -17.46 13.91
C GLU A 255 -14.26 -16.16 13.17
N ALA A 256 -15.19 -15.35 13.71
CA ALA A 256 -15.55 -14.08 13.10
C ALA A 256 -14.38 -13.07 13.13
N ARG A 257 -13.60 -13.04 14.20
CA ARG A 257 -12.40 -12.19 14.34
C ARG A 257 -11.31 -12.59 13.34
N GLU A 258 -11.08 -13.89 13.15
CA GLU A 258 -10.17 -14.43 12.14
C GLU A 258 -10.60 -14.01 10.73
N ASN A 259 -11.87 -14.25 10.39
CA ASN A 259 -12.42 -13.84 9.10
C ASN A 259 -12.34 -12.33 8.90
N ALA A 260 -12.59 -11.51 9.93
CA ALA A 260 -12.44 -10.06 9.86
C ALA A 260 -10.98 -9.64 9.57
N ALA A 261 -10.00 -10.26 10.22
CA ALA A 261 -8.58 -9.99 9.95
C ALA A 261 -8.21 -10.36 8.51
N ALA A 262 -8.67 -11.52 8.02
CA ALA A 262 -8.48 -11.94 6.63
C ALA A 262 -9.16 -10.98 5.62
N THR A 263 -10.35 -10.45 5.93
CA THR A 263 -11.03 -9.45 5.09
C THR A 263 -10.21 -8.17 5.02
N LEU A 264 -9.72 -7.68 6.16
CA LEU A 264 -8.87 -6.47 6.21
C LEU A 264 -7.58 -6.66 5.41
N PHE A 265 -6.94 -7.83 5.52
CA PHE A 265 -5.79 -8.16 4.68
C PHE A 265 -6.16 -8.09 3.19
N SER A 266 -7.21 -8.80 2.78
CA SER A 266 -7.67 -8.84 1.38
C SER A 266 -7.95 -7.44 0.81
N LEU A 267 -8.63 -6.57 1.57
CA LEU A 267 -8.91 -5.19 1.17
C LEU A 267 -7.66 -4.31 1.15
N SER A 268 -6.70 -4.55 2.05
CA SER A 268 -5.47 -3.76 2.17
C SER A 268 -4.48 -3.97 1.02
N VAL A 269 -4.67 -4.98 0.16
CA VAL A 269 -3.86 -5.18 -1.06
C VAL A 269 -3.87 -3.91 -1.92
N ILE A 270 -5.01 -3.20 -1.97
CA ILE A 270 -5.12 -1.88 -2.59
C ILE A 270 -4.48 -0.83 -1.69
N ASP A 271 -3.47 -0.11 -2.19
CA ASP A 271 -2.71 0.89 -1.43
C ASP A 271 -3.57 1.98 -0.79
N GLN A 272 -4.57 2.48 -1.52
CA GLN A 272 -5.49 3.51 -1.02
C GLN A 272 -6.27 3.04 0.22
N ASN A 273 -6.57 1.74 0.32
CA ASN A 273 -7.31 1.18 1.44
C ASN A 273 -6.46 1.06 2.70
N LYS A 274 -5.12 0.97 2.58
CA LYS A 274 -4.22 0.87 3.75
C LYS A 274 -4.36 2.07 4.68
N VAL A 275 -4.56 3.26 4.11
CA VAL A 275 -4.73 4.52 4.86
C VAL A 275 -6.04 4.52 5.63
N SER A 276 -7.16 4.19 4.97
CA SER A 276 -8.50 4.20 5.58
C SER A 276 -8.67 3.10 6.63
N ILE A 277 -8.14 1.90 6.37
CA ILE A 277 -8.13 0.80 7.34
C ILE A 277 -7.33 1.17 8.58
N GLY A 278 -6.12 1.73 8.39
CA GLY A 278 -5.28 2.18 9.50
C GLY A 278 -5.84 3.38 10.27
N ALA A 279 -6.69 4.21 9.65
CA ALA A 279 -7.39 5.32 10.32
C ALA A 279 -8.62 4.84 11.11
N SER A 280 -9.26 3.75 10.69
CA SER A 280 -10.46 3.17 11.32
C SER A 280 -10.21 2.45 12.66
N GLY A 281 -8.98 2.50 13.19
CA GLY A 281 -8.64 1.83 14.45
C GLY A 281 -8.57 0.30 14.34
N ALA A 282 -8.25 -0.24 13.16
CA ALA A 282 -8.10 -1.68 12.93
C ALA A 282 -6.84 -2.28 13.60
N ILE A 283 -5.80 -1.46 13.80
CA ILE A 283 -4.48 -1.93 14.22
C ILE A 283 -4.47 -2.53 15.64
N PRO A 284 -4.99 -1.87 16.70
CA PRO A 284 -4.94 -2.46 18.05
C PRO A 284 -5.65 -3.81 18.16
N PRO A 285 -6.86 -4.02 17.61
CA PRO A 285 -7.51 -5.33 17.61
C PRO A 285 -6.75 -6.41 16.83
N LEU A 286 -6.05 -6.05 15.75
CA LEU A 286 -5.16 -6.97 15.05
C LEU A 286 -3.97 -7.38 15.93
N VAL A 287 -3.38 -6.45 16.69
CA VAL A 287 -2.33 -6.76 17.66
C VAL A 287 -2.86 -7.68 18.78
N THR A 288 -4.08 -7.43 19.28
CA THR A 288 -4.73 -8.31 20.24
C THR A 288 -4.92 -9.72 19.66
N LEU A 289 -5.44 -9.85 18.44
CA LEU A 289 -5.63 -11.14 17.78
C LEU A 289 -4.30 -11.87 17.51
N LEU A 290 -3.23 -11.14 17.19
CA LEU A 290 -1.88 -11.70 17.07
C LEU A 290 -1.37 -12.29 18.40
N SER A 291 -1.78 -11.70 19.53
CA SER A 291 -1.35 -12.12 20.85
C SER A 291 -2.11 -13.35 21.35
N GLU A 292 -3.44 -13.33 21.28
CA GLU A 292 -4.35 -14.30 21.94
C GLU A 292 -5.12 -15.22 20.97
N GLY A 293 -5.03 -14.99 19.66
CA GLY A 293 -5.79 -15.74 18.66
C GLY A 293 -5.33 -17.20 18.52
N THR A 294 -6.14 -17.98 17.79
CA THR A 294 -5.72 -19.32 17.33
C THR A 294 -4.51 -19.20 16.39
N GLN A 295 -3.89 -20.33 16.02
CA GLN A 295 -2.81 -20.30 15.02
C GLN A 295 -3.24 -19.65 13.70
N ARG A 296 -4.49 -19.89 13.28
CA ARG A 296 -5.07 -19.22 12.11
C ARG A 296 -5.23 -17.72 12.35
N GLY A 297 -5.81 -17.32 13.49
CA GLY A 297 -6.01 -15.91 13.82
C GLY A 297 -4.72 -15.11 13.96
N LYS A 298 -3.68 -15.70 14.55
CA LYS A 298 -2.35 -15.10 14.61
C LYS A 298 -1.78 -14.86 13.22
N LYS A 299 -1.90 -15.83 12.31
CA LYS A 299 -1.43 -15.73 10.93
C LYS A 299 -2.20 -14.69 10.11
N ASP A 300 -3.53 -14.69 10.22
CA ASP A 300 -4.39 -13.72 9.54
C ASP A 300 -4.09 -12.30 10.05
N ALA A 301 -3.94 -12.13 11.37
CA ALA A 301 -3.57 -10.86 11.98
C ALA A 301 -2.17 -10.37 11.54
N ALA A 302 -1.18 -11.25 11.56
CA ALA A 302 0.18 -10.92 11.16
C ALA A 302 0.24 -10.49 9.68
N THR A 303 -0.45 -11.21 8.80
CA THR A 303 -0.48 -10.91 7.37
C THR A 303 -1.16 -9.56 7.10
N ALA A 304 -2.27 -9.28 7.80
CA ALA A 304 -2.93 -7.97 7.74
C ALA A 304 -2.01 -6.84 8.24
N LEU A 305 -1.36 -7.00 9.39
CA LEU A 305 -0.44 -6.01 9.96
C LEU A 305 0.75 -5.74 9.05
N PHE A 306 1.38 -6.79 8.50
CA PHE A 306 2.49 -6.67 7.57
C PHE A 306 2.08 -5.83 6.35
N ASN A 307 0.97 -6.18 5.70
CA ASN A 307 0.52 -5.49 4.50
C ASN A 307 0.08 -4.04 4.78
N LEU A 308 -0.56 -3.78 5.92
CA LEU A 308 -0.89 -2.42 6.36
C LEU A 308 0.36 -1.57 6.63
N CYS A 309 1.44 -2.16 7.16
CA CYS A 309 2.69 -1.47 7.48
C CYS A 309 3.57 -1.17 6.26
N ILE A 310 3.22 -1.68 5.07
CA ILE A 310 3.82 -1.21 3.80
C ILE A 310 3.59 0.30 3.65
N TYR A 311 2.42 0.77 4.08
CA TYR A 311 2.17 2.21 4.21
C TYR A 311 2.84 2.77 5.47
N GLN A 312 3.74 3.75 5.29
CA GLN A 312 4.56 4.31 6.36
C GLN A 312 3.75 4.87 7.53
N GLY A 313 2.61 5.52 7.26
CA GLY A 313 1.76 6.12 8.29
C GLY A 313 1.10 5.12 9.25
N ASN A 314 1.14 3.82 8.93
CA ASN A 314 0.64 2.77 9.81
C ASN A 314 1.71 2.20 10.73
N LYS A 315 3.01 2.35 10.43
CA LYS A 315 4.09 1.78 11.26
C LYS A 315 4.07 2.31 12.68
N GLY A 316 4.05 3.64 12.85
CA GLY A 316 3.98 4.29 14.16
C GLY A 316 2.71 3.88 14.94
N LYS A 317 1.57 3.75 14.26
CA LYS A 317 0.32 3.26 14.89
C LYS A 317 0.47 1.82 15.40
N THR A 318 1.08 0.94 14.61
CA THR A 318 1.35 -0.46 14.97
C THR A 318 2.32 -0.57 16.14
N ILE A 319 3.35 0.29 16.20
CA ILE A 319 4.29 0.36 17.33
C ILE A 319 3.58 0.81 18.60
N ARG A 320 2.83 1.91 18.55
CA ARG A 320 2.06 2.44 19.71
C ARG A 320 0.96 1.51 20.19
N ALA A 321 0.48 0.61 19.33
CA ALA A 321 -0.44 -0.45 19.71
C ALA A 321 0.22 -1.60 20.50
N GLY A 322 1.53 -1.54 20.78
CA GLY A 322 2.22 -2.54 21.61
C GLY A 322 2.59 -3.83 20.86
N VAL A 323 2.80 -3.75 19.54
CA VAL A 323 3.11 -4.93 18.73
C VAL A 323 4.46 -5.55 19.06
N VAL A 324 5.49 -4.76 19.40
CA VAL A 324 6.88 -5.23 19.54
C VAL A 324 7.04 -6.29 20.65
N PRO A 325 6.53 -6.09 21.89
CA PRO A 325 6.55 -7.15 22.91
C PRO A 325 5.87 -8.44 22.47
N THR A 326 4.77 -8.33 21.70
CA THR A 326 4.06 -9.50 21.16
C THR A 326 4.92 -10.25 20.15
N LEU A 327 5.59 -9.53 19.23
CA LEU A 327 6.49 -10.12 18.25
C LEU A 327 7.69 -10.79 18.93
N MET A 328 8.30 -10.16 19.93
CA MET A 328 9.41 -10.74 20.68
C MET A 328 9.01 -12.04 21.38
N ARG A 329 7.84 -12.07 22.04
CA ARG A 329 7.30 -13.30 22.63
C ARG A 329 7.12 -14.41 21.59
N LEU A 330 6.60 -14.09 20.40
CA LEU A 330 6.44 -15.07 19.31
C LEU A 330 7.76 -15.61 18.76
N LEU A 331 8.86 -14.85 18.86
CA LEU A 331 10.20 -15.33 18.48
C LEU A 331 10.80 -16.29 19.51
N THR A 332 10.50 -16.11 20.79
CA THR A 332 11.10 -16.87 21.89
C THR A 332 10.21 -18.01 22.39
N GLU A 333 9.00 -18.18 21.86
CA GLU A 333 8.07 -19.24 22.26
C GLU A 333 8.63 -20.63 21.86
N PRO A 334 8.83 -21.55 22.82
CA PRO A 334 9.22 -22.92 22.50
C PRO A 334 8.13 -23.56 21.63
N GLN A 335 8.51 -24.14 20.48
CA GLN A 335 7.60 -24.71 19.47
C GLN A 335 6.78 -23.66 18.68
N GLY A 336 7.18 -22.38 18.71
CA GLY A 336 6.47 -21.28 18.06
C GLY A 336 6.41 -21.39 16.52
N GLY A 337 5.19 -21.46 15.96
CA GLY A 337 4.94 -21.53 14.52
C GLY A 337 4.83 -20.18 13.80
N MET A 338 5.26 -19.08 14.44
CA MET A 338 5.04 -17.69 13.97
C MET A 338 6.33 -16.88 13.79
N VAL A 339 7.49 -17.53 13.78
CA VAL A 339 8.80 -16.87 13.70
C VAL A 339 8.96 -16.10 12.37
N ASP A 340 8.53 -16.68 11.25
CA ASP A 340 8.58 -16.05 9.93
C ASP A 340 7.77 -14.74 9.89
N GLU A 341 6.52 -14.81 10.33
CA GLU A 341 5.60 -13.68 10.38
C GLU A 341 6.11 -12.59 11.34
N ALA A 342 6.60 -12.98 12.52
CA ALA A 342 7.09 -12.05 13.52
C ALA A 342 8.32 -11.27 13.02
N LEU A 343 9.30 -11.96 12.42
CA LEU A 343 10.49 -11.33 11.85
C LEU A 343 10.16 -10.42 10.66
N ALA A 344 9.20 -10.80 9.81
CA ALA A 344 8.77 -9.97 8.69
C ALA A 344 8.18 -8.64 9.16
N ILE A 345 7.37 -8.65 10.22
CA ILE A 345 6.81 -7.44 10.81
C ILE A 345 7.91 -6.63 11.53
N LEU A 346 8.81 -7.25 12.29
CA LEU A 346 9.93 -6.53 12.90
C LEU A 346 10.81 -5.86 11.85
N ALA A 347 11.12 -6.53 10.74
CA ALA A 347 11.94 -5.97 9.66
C ALA A 347 11.29 -4.73 9.03
N ILE A 348 9.97 -4.73 8.81
CA ILE A 348 9.30 -3.54 8.25
C ILE A 348 9.23 -2.39 9.26
N LEU A 349 9.04 -2.70 10.55
CA LEU A 349 8.98 -1.69 11.62
C LEU A 349 10.35 -1.10 11.96
N ALA A 350 11.43 -1.88 11.87
CA ALA A 350 12.80 -1.42 12.11
C ALA A 350 13.26 -0.32 11.14
N SER A 351 12.59 -0.16 9.99
CA SER A 351 12.84 0.98 9.10
C SER A 351 12.26 2.31 9.61
N HIS A 352 11.42 2.29 10.64
CA HIS A 352 10.79 3.49 11.24
C HIS A 352 11.53 3.90 12.53
N PRO A 353 11.74 5.21 12.82
CA PRO A 353 12.43 5.66 14.02
C PRO A 353 11.83 5.14 15.34
N GLU A 354 10.51 5.27 15.53
CA GLU A 354 9.82 4.70 16.71
C GLU A 354 9.99 3.17 16.78
N GLY A 355 10.11 2.49 15.63
CA GLY A 355 10.26 1.04 15.57
C GLY A 355 11.65 0.62 16.01
N LYS A 356 12.70 1.32 15.56
CA LYS A 356 14.07 1.09 16.04
C LYS A 356 14.16 1.25 17.55
N ALA A 357 13.62 2.35 18.08
CA ALA A 357 13.63 2.59 19.52
C ALA A 357 12.90 1.49 20.29
N ALA A 358 11.70 1.09 19.84
CA ALA A 358 10.91 0.06 20.51
C ALA A 358 11.55 -1.33 20.43
N ILE A 359 12.12 -1.71 19.28
CA ILE A 359 12.82 -2.99 19.09
C ILE A 359 14.09 -3.03 19.93
N GLY A 360 14.84 -1.92 19.95
CA GLY A 360 16.03 -1.77 20.78
C GLY A 360 15.74 -1.89 22.27
N ALA A 361 14.68 -1.24 22.75
CA ALA A 361 14.22 -1.32 24.13
C ALA A 361 13.68 -2.71 24.53
N ALA A 362 13.41 -3.57 23.55
CA ALA A 362 12.94 -4.94 23.78
C ALA A 362 14.07 -5.98 23.76
N GLU A 363 15.34 -5.53 23.86
CA GLU A 363 16.53 -6.39 23.91
C GLU A 363 16.56 -7.43 22.78
N ALA A 364 16.27 -6.99 21.56
CA ALA A 364 16.09 -7.90 20.43
C ALA A 364 17.38 -8.52 19.89
N VAL A 365 18.55 -7.92 20.17
CA VAL A 365 19.81 -8.32 19.52
C VAL A 365 20.21 -9.77 19.81
N PRO A 366 20.20 -10.28 21.06
CA PRO A 366 20.53 -11.68 21.34
C PRO A 366 19.64 -12.66 20.59
N VAL A 367 18.33 -12.39 20.55
CA VAL A 367 17.35 -13.21 19.83
C VAL A 367 17.62 -13.19 18.32
N LEU A 368 17.93 -12.03 17.75
CA LEU A 368 18.20 -11.88 16.32
C LEU A 368 19.52 -12.56 15.91
N VAL A 369 20.55 -12.53 16.77
CA VAL A 369 21.82 -13.23 16.52
C VAL A 369 21.61 -14.74 16.52
N ASP A 370 20.87 -15.28 17.50
CA ASP A 370 20.50 -16.71 17.54
C ASP A 370 19.71 -17.11 16.28
N VAL A 371 18.75 -16.29 15.86
CA VAL A 371 18.00 -16.53 14.62
C VAL A 371 18.90 -16.54 13.37
N ILE A 372 19.93 -15.71 13.30
CA ILE A 372 20.89 -15.72 12.17
C ILE A 372 21.73 -17.01 12.19
N GLN A 373 22.08 -17.51 13.37
CA GLN A 373 22.83 -18.76 13.53
C GLN A 373 21.97 -19.97 13.12
N ASN A 374 20.78 -20.08 13.69
CA ASN A 374 20.02 -21.33 13.74
C ASN A 374 18.73 -21.32 12.90
N GLY A 375 18.29 -20.16 12.41
CA GLY A 375 17.01 -20.02 11.69
C GLY A 375 17.02 -20.50 10.25
N SER A 376 15.82 -20.55 9.63
CA SER A 376 15.67 -20.82 8.19
C SER A 376 16.28 -19.69 7.34
N PRO A 377 16.55 -19.89 6.04
CA PRO A 377 17.06 -18.82 5.17
C PRO A 377 16.21 -17.54 5.21
N ARG A 378 14.88 -17.67 5.32
CA ARG A 378 13.95 -16.55 5.45
C ARG A 378 14.05 -15.86 6.81
N ASN A 379 14.29 -16.62 7.88
CA ASN A 379 14.49 -16.03 9.21
C ASN A 379 15.82 -15.25 9.25
N LYS A 380 16.90 -15.85 8.76
CA LYS A 380 18.23 -15.24 8.72
C LYS A 380 18.21 -13.90 7.97
N GLU A 381 17.59 -13.83 6.77
CA GLU A 381 17.53 -12.58 6.01
C GLU A 381 16.73 -11.47 6.72
N ASN A 382 15.63 -11.82 7.40
CA ASN A 382 14.79 -10.83 8.07
C ASN A 382 15.43 -10.36 9.38
N ALA A 383 16.06 -11.27 10.14
CA ALA A 383 16.82 -10.92 11.33
C ALA A 383 18.01 -10.01 10.99
N ALA A 384 18.79 -10.35 9.95
CA ALA A 384 19.84 -9.48 9.45
C ALA A 384 19.30 -8.10 9.00
N ALA A 385 18.12 -8.05 8.38
CA ALA A 385 17.49 -6.78 8.01
C ALA A 385 17.12 -5.91 9.22
N VAL A 386 16.67 -6.51 10.32
CA VAL A 386 16.41 -5.78 11.58
C VAL A 386 17.72 -5.23 12.16
N LEU A 387 18.76 -6.07 12.28
CA LEU A 387 20.06 -5.65 12.80
C LEU A 387 20.72 -4.54 11.96
N VAL A 388 20.62 -4.60 10.63
CA VAL A 388 21.06 -3.51 9.75
C VAL A 388 20.44 -2.17 10.15
N HIS A 389 19.15 -2.16 10.50
CA HIS A 389 18.45 -0.94 10.89
C HIS A 389 18.83 -0.46 12.29
N LEU A 390 18.97 -1.37 13.26
CA LEU A 390 19.40 -1.05 14.63
C LEU A 390 20.82 -0.50 14.65
N CYS A 391 21.77 -1.21 14.07
CA CYS A 391 23.19 -0.83 13.99
C CYS A 391 23.44 0.42 13.12
N ALA A 392 22.48 0.81 12.29
CA ALA A 392 22.53 2.10 11.59
C ALA A 392 22.08 3.28 12.47
N GLY A 393 21.31 3.03 13.53
CA GLY A 393 20.85 4.03 14.46
C GLY A 393 21.77 4.24 15.66
N ASP A 394 22.37 3.16 16.17
CA ASP A 394 23.21 3.20 17.37
C ASP A 394 24.38 2.21 17.25
N GLN A 395 25.58 2.65 17.64
CA GLN A 395 26.79 1.84 17.60
C GLN A 395 26.85 0.79 18.72
N HIS A 396 26.12 0.96 19.82
CA HIS A 396 26.14 -0.02 20.91
C HIS A 396 25.66 -1.40 20.41
N TYR A 397 24.68 -1.43 19.49
CA TYR A 397 24.22 -2.68 18.89
C TYR A 397 25.29 -3.38 18.04
N LEU A 398 26.27 -2.64 17.49
CA LEU A 398 27.41 -3.25 16.79
C LEU A 398 28.34 -3.97 17.77
N VAL A 399 28.58 -3.37 18.94
CA VAL A 399 29.36 -3.96 20.03
C VAL A 399 28.69 -5.25 20.50
N GLU A 400 27.40 -5.18 20.83
CA GLU A 400 26.62 -6.33 21.30
C GLU A 400 26.60 -7.47 20.27
N CYS A 401 26.36 -7.17 19.00
CA CYS A 401 26.46 -8.15 17.91
C CYS A 401 27.84 -8.82 17.81
N GLN A 402 28.92 -8.07 18.03
CA GLN A 402 30.28 -8.59 17.99
C GLN A 402 30.56 -9.51 19.19
N GLU A 403 30.14 -9.12 20.39
CA GLU A 403 30.27 -9.93 21.62
C GLU A 403 29.50 -11.25 21.52
N LEU A 404 28.35 -11.25 20.85
CA LEU A 404 27.55 -12.45 20.58
C LEU A 404 28.06 -13.29 19.39
N GLY A 405 29.16 -12.89 18.75
CA GLY A 405 29.81 -13.70 17.71
C GLY A 405 29.05 -13.78 16.38
N VAL A 406 28.30 -12.75 15.99
CA VAL A 406 27.47 -12.78 14.76
C VAL A 406 28.28 -12.80 13.44
N MET A 407 29.59 -12.47 13.48
CA MET A 407 30.44 -12.30 12.28
C MET A 407 30.52 -13.56 11.41
N GLY A 408 30.78 -14.72 12.00
CA GLY A 408 30.84 -16.01 11.26
C GLY A 408 29.51 -16.34 10.58
N PRO A 409 28.38 -16.33 11.31
CA PRO A 409 27.05 -16.51 10.74
C PRO A 409 26.70 -15.51 9.62
N LEU A 410 27.14 -14.26 9.71
CA LEU A 410 26.95 -13.28 8.63
C LEU A 410 27.79 -13.58 7.39
N LEU A 411 29.03 -14.05 7.55
CA LEU A 411 29.85 -14.47 6.41
C LEU A 411 29.22 -15.66 5.68
N ASP A 412 28.71 -16.65 6.41
CA ASP A 412 27.95 -17.75 5.82
C ASP A 412 26.69 -17.24 5.09
N LEU A 413 25.91 -16.35 5.72
CA LEU A 413 24.73 -15.77 5.08
C LEU A 413 25.08 -14.94 3.82
N ALA A 414 26.22 -14.26 3.80
CA ALA A 414 26.71 -13.52 2.64
C ALA A 414 27.13 -14.43 1.48
N ALA A 415 27.68 -15.61 1.77
CA ALA A 415 28.08 -16.58 0.76
C ALA A 415 26.89 -17.42 0.24
N ASN A 416 26.09 -17.94 1.18
CA ASN A 416 25.14 -19.04 0.94
C ASN A 416 23.66 -18.64 1.12
N GLY A 417 23.38 -17.41 1.52
CA GLY A 417 22.01 -16.93 1.77
C GLY A 417 21.15 -16.71 0.53
N THR A 418 19.90 -16.30 0.76
CA THR A 418 19.02 -15.78 -0.30
C THR A 418 19.58 -14.48 -0.89
N GLU A 419 19.15 -14.06 -2.08
CA GLU A 419 19.62 -12.79 -2.68
C GLU A 419 19.39 -11.56 -1.79
N ARG A 420 18.32 -11.58 -1.00
CA ARG A 420 18.07 -10.54 0.01
C ARG A 420 18.97 -10.72 1.24
N GLY A 421 19.14 -11.95 1.72
CA GLY A 421 20.02 -12.31 2.83
C GLY A 421 21.47 -11.90 2.56
N LYS A 422 22.00 -12.23 1.39
CA LYS A 422 23.36 -11.86 0.96
C LYS A 422 23.58 -10.35 1.03
N ARG A 423 22.67 -9.57 0.44
CA ARG A 423 22.74 -8.10 0.46
C ARG A 423 22.68 -7.53 1.88
N LYS A 424 21.83 -8.09 2.75
CA LYS A 424 21.70 -7.62 4.14
C LYS A 424 22.88 -8.02 5.01
N ALA A 425 23.42 -9.22 4.82
CA ALA A 425 24.62 -9.68 5.49
C ALA A 425 25.83 -8.83 5.10
N ALA A 426 26.05 -8.62 3.79
CA ALA A 426 27.14 -7.77 3.30
C ALA A 426 27.05 -6.34 3.86
N GLN A 427 25.85 -5.76 3.88
CA GLN A 427 25.61 -4.42 4.44
C GLN A 427 25.94 -4.33 5.94
N LEU A 428 25.64 -5.37 6.71
CA LEU A 428 25.95 -5.41 8.14
C LEU A 428 27.45 -5.65 8.38
N LEU A 429 28.06 -6.58 7.64
CA LEU A 429 29.49 -6.87 7.69
C LEU A 429 30.34 -5.65 7.36
N GLU A 430 29.98 -4.90 6.32
CA GLU A 430 30.67 -3.65 5.95
C GLU A 430 30.66 -2.65 7.12
N ARG A 431 29.52 -2.49 7.79
CA ARG A 431 29.38 -1.61 8.95
C ARG A 431 30.21 -2.09 10.14
N MET A 432 30.20 -3.39 10.40
CA MET A 432 30.96 -4.00 11.49
C MET A 432 32.46 -3.88 11.25
N ASN A 433 32.95 -4.13 10.04
CA ASN A 433 34.36 -4.00 9.69
C ASN A 433 34.85 -2.56 9.85
N ARG A 434 34.09 -1.58 9.33
CA ARG A 434 34.43 -0.16 9.51
C ARG A 434 34.45 0.24 10.99
N PHE A 435 33.55 -0.30 11.80
CA PHE A 435 33.53 -0.07 13.24
C PHE A 435 34.79 -0.63 13.92
N VAL A 436 35.18 -1.87 13.60
CA VAL A 436 36.41 -2.50 14.11
C VAL A 436 37.66 -1.72 13.71
N GLU A 437 37.74 -1.26 12.46
CA GLU A 437 38.85 -0.41 12.00
C GLU A 437 38.93 0.90 12.79
N THR A 438 37.78 1.54 13.04
CA THR A 438 37.72 2.77 13.83
C THR A 438 38.16 2.53 15.28
N GLN A 439 37.78 1.39 15.88
CA GLN A 439 38.23 1.03 17.22
C GLN A 439 39.73 0.79 17.30
N LYS A 440 40.32 0.08 16.33
CA LYS A 440 41.77 -0.14 16.27
C LYS A 440 42.54 1.17 16.16
N GLN A 441 42.10 2.07 15.27
CA GLN A 441 42.72 3.39 15.12
C GLN A 441 42.62 4.22 16.41
N ALA A 442 41.48 4.17 17.11
CA ALA A 442 41.32 4.86 18.39
C ALA A 442 42.22 4.29 19.48
N GLN A 443 42.40 2.95 19.52
CA GLN A 443 43.32 2.29 20.46
C GLN A 443 44.78 2.63 20.18
N GLU A 444 45.20 2.64 18.91
CA GLU A 444 46.55 3.02 18.49
C GLU A 444 46.86 4.50 18.81
N GLN A 445 45.90 5.40 18.59
CA GLN A 445 46.02 6.81 18.95
C GLN A 445 46.09 7.01 20.47
N ALA A 446 45.28 6.29 21.24
CA ALA A 446 45.32 6.33 22.70
C ALA A 446 46.67 5.81 23.23
N TYR A 447 47.17 4.69 22.69
CA TYR A 447 48.47 4.15 23.06
C TYR A 447 49.62 5.12 22.75
N THR A 448 49.60 5.73 21.56
CA THR A 448 50.61 6.73 21.16
C THR A 448 50.57 7.96 22.06
N ARG A 449 49.38 8.41 22.46
CA ARG A 449 49.20 9.56 23.36
C ARG A 449 49.71 9.29 24.77
N VAL A 450 49.47 8.08 25.30
CA VAL A 450 49.99 7.70 26.60
C VAL A 450 51.52 7.67 26.57
N GLN A 451 52.13 7.11 25.52
CA GLN A 451 53.59 7.10 25.36
C GLN A 451 54.19 8.51 25.33
N THR A 452 53.62 9.45 24.56
CA THR A 452 54.13 10.83 24.51
C THR A 452 53.94 11.60 25.82
N GLU A 453 52.85 11.33 26.56
CA GLU A 453 52.63 11.90 27.90
C GLU A 453 53.59 11.30 28.96
N THR A 454 54.01 10.03 28.81
CA THR A 454 55.00 9.42 29.73
C THR A 454 56.42 9.94 29.46
N GLU A 455 56.80 10.10 28.18
CA GLU A 455 58.11 10.65 27.79
C GLU A 455 58.30 12.12 28.19
N THR A 456 57.22 12.91 28.22
CA THR A 456 57.27 14.33 28.65
C THR A 456 57.32 14.51 30.17
N GLN A 457 56.79 13.56 30.95
CA GLN A 457 56.95 13.54 32.41
C GLN A 457 58.35 13.10 32.86
N ASP A 458 59.00 12.19 32.14
CA ASP A 458 60.38 11.77 32.46
C ASP A 458 61.41 12.88 32.17
N GLN A 459 61.17 13.74 31.17
CA GLN A 459 62.06 14.87 30.86
C GLN A 459 61.95 16.06 31.84
N THR A 460 60.86 16.18 32.59
CA THR A 460 60.66 17.26 33.57
C THR A 460 61.13 16.91 34.99
N SER A 461 61.62 15.67 35.19
CA SER A 461 62.04 15.13 36.49
C SER A 461 63.54 15.22 36.77
N GLN A 462 64.35 15.82 35.88
CA GLN A 462 65.79 16.01 36.14
C GLN A 462 66.03 17.15 37.15
N PRO A 463 66.73 16.91 38.29
CA PRO A 463 67.01 17.96 39.26
C PRO A 463 68.01 18.98 38.70
N PRO A 464 67.91 20.27 39.06
CA PRO A 464 68.84 21.28 38.56
C PRO A 464 70.24 21.02 39.14
N LEU A 465 71.21 20.83 38.27
CA LEU A 465 72.64 20.87 38.59
C LEU A 465 73.01 22.29 39.01
N SER A 466 73.26 22.52 40.30
CA SER A 466 73.82 23.78 40.79
C SER A 466 75.34 23.79 40.63
N ASP A 467 75.81 24.81 39.93
CA ASP A 467 77.18 25.07 39.53
C ASP A 467 78.22 25.09 40.66
N ALA A 468 79.40 24.56 40.33
CA ALA A 468 80.63 24.76 41.06
C ALA A 468 81.11 26.21 40.91
N VAL A 469 81.27 26.91 42.04
CA VAL A 469 81.95 28.22 42.11
C VAL A 469 83.44 27.97 42.38
N ASN A 470 84.28 28.36 41.42
CA ASN A 470 85.69 28.66 41.63
C ASN A 470 85.82 30.11 42.11
N ILE A 471 86.30 30.30 43.35
CA ILE A 471 87.31 31.26 43.86
C ILE A 471 87.26 31.21 45.39
#